data_AF-A0A0N1C2F4-F1
#
_entry.id   AF-A0A0N1C2F4-F1
#
_cell.length_a   1.000
_cell.length_b   1.000
_cell.length_c   1.000
_cell.angle_alpha   90.00
_cell.angle_beta   90.00
_cell.angle_gamma   90.00
#
_symmetry.space_group_name_H-M   'P 1'
#
loop_
_entity.id
_entity.type
_entity.pdbx_description
1 polymer ?
#
loop_
_entity_poly.entity_id
_entity_poly.type
_entity_poly.pdbx_seq_one_letter_code
_entity_poly.pdbx_strand_id
1 'polypeptide(L)'
;MEQRAAEIEYVDAADSDAEAVAAARAMPIEQLVAQNDVSVRLRNTIERGVLEGAMPCITVGDYIDAGPSARAKFMTALWAFGKGTATELEALISAFLAGASLEPQNCRQVSGTVQSDDSNSIRLDMLLGKLAGLTYADAMRGQVISVRLSNALKGTALVNNPLTELLTGGAATRGELLSKQNFGRKSLVELEALVQAQIVRTLVKTCSDPAILLDDCAFLFGTPEPRRRELANRILEVVAACPPRDADLAGLLDWAMPELNDREVSVLRRRYGFDDGDVETLEEISATYAVTRERIRQIEAKALRKLSAKLDGTPLRALLATASEHFWEERAVPFLPAHDSY
;
A
#
# COMPACT_ATOMS: atom_id res chain seq x y z
N MET A 1 -50.60 58.60 -27.91
CA MET A 1 -49.85 58.19 -26.71
C MET A 1 -50.46 56.89 -26.24
N GLU A 2 -49.99 55.79 -26.82
CA GLU A 2 -50.37 54.43 -26.42
C GLU A 2 -49.41 53.97 -25.32
N GLN A 3 -49.95 53.52 -24.20
CA GLN A 3 -49.24 52.67 -23.25
C GLN A 3 -50.01 51.34 -23.18
N ARG A 4 -49.54 50.35 -23.94
CA ARG A 4 -49.87 48.93 -23.75
C ARG A 4 -48.80 48.36 -22.82
N ALA A 5 -49.16 48.15 -21.55
CA ALA A 5 -48.37 47.34 -20.64
C ALA A 5 -48.57 45.86 -21.02
N ALA A 6 -47.47 45.15 -21.23
CA ALA A 6 -47.46 43.71 -21.45
C ALA A 6 -47.58 43.01 -20.08
N GLU A 7 -48.70 42.32 -19.85
CA GLU A 7 -48.78 41.23 -18.89
C GLU A 7 -47.90 40.09 -19.42
N ILE A 8 -46.81 39.81 -18.71
CA ILE A 8 -46.04 38.58 -18.89
C ILE A 8 -46.53 37.62 -17.80
N GLU A 9 -47.15 36.56 -18.28
CA GLU A 9 -47.65 35.41 -17.53
C GLU A 9 -46.49 34.73 -16.79
N TYR A 10 -46.54 34.73 -15.47
CA TYR A 10 -45.59 34.05 -14.59
C TYR A 10 -46.05 32.59 -14.47
N VAL A 11 -45.39 31.67 -15.20
CA VAL A 11 -45.58 30.22 -15.00
C VAL A 11 -44.53 29.75 -14.00
N ASP A 12 -45.01 29.20 -12.88
CA ASP A 12 -44.24 28.83 -11.70
C ASP A 12 -43.10 27.83 -11.99
N ALA A 13 -41.87 28.22 -11.66
CA ALA A 13 -40.67 27.37 -11.66
C ALA A 13 -40.65 26.32 -10.53
N ALA A 14 -41.72 26.22 -9.72
CA ALA A 14 -41.83 25.28 -8.61
C ALA A 14 -42.36 23.89 -9.05
N ASP A 15 -43.07 23.80 -10.17
CA ASP A 15 -43.63 22.53 -10.67
C ASP A 15 -42.59 21.67 -11.40
N SER A 16 -41.56 22.28 -12.01
CA SER A 16 -40.50 21.53 -12.73
C SER A 16 -39.61 20.70 -11.81
N ASP A 17 -39.33 21.19 -10.61
CA ASP A 17 -38.50 20.49 -9.62
C ASP A 17 -39.27 19.33 -8.96
N ALA A 18 -40.58 19.51 -8.76
CA ALA A 18 -41.46 18.45 -8.26
C ALA A 18 -41.63 17.31 -9.28
N GLU A 19 -41.77 17.64 -10.58
CA GLU A 19 -41.81 16.65 -11.66
C GLU A 19 -40.49 15.90 -11.84
N ALA A 20 -39.34 16.58 -11.74
CA ALA A 20 -38.02 15.95 -11.84
C ALA A 20 -37.76 14.96 -10.70
N VAL A 21 -38.14 15.31 -9.46
CA VAL A 21 -38.02 14.42 -8.30
C VAL A 21 -39.02 13.25 -8.39
N ALA A 22 -40.23 13.49 -8.91
CA ALA A 22 -41.21 12.43 -9.16
C ALA A 22 -40.72 11.44 -10.23
N ALA A 23 -40.11 11.93 -11.31
CA ALA A 23 -39.51 11.11 -12.36
C ALA A 23 -38.31 10.30 -11.84
N ALA A 24 -37.48 10.88 -10.97
CA ALA A 24 -36.36 10.18 -10.34
C ALA A 24 -36.84 9.05 -9.41
N ARG A 25 -37.95 9.23 -8.69
CA ARG A 25 -38.55 8.19 -7.83
C ARG A 25 -39.17 7.05 -8.63
N ALA A 26 -39.68 7.30 -9.83
CA ALA A 26 -40.26 6.29 -10.70
C ALA A 26 -39.22 5.41 -11.43
N MET A 27 -37.92 5.76 -11.38
CA MET A 27 -36.88 5.00 -12.07
C MET A 27 -36.73 3.57 -11.49
N PRO A 28 -36.69 2.52 -12.34
CA PRO A 28 -36.37 1.17 -11.90
C PRO A 28 -34.92 1.06 -11.40
N ILE A 29 -34.71 0.35 -10.29
CA ILE A 29 -33.37 0.17 -9.72
C ILE A 29 -32.42 -0.53 -10.70
N GLU A 30 -32.93 -1.49 -11.47
CA GLU A 30 -32.17 -2.17 -12.53
C GLU A 30 -31.62 -1.19 -13.57
N GLN A 31 -32.48 -0.30 -14.07
CA GLN A 31 -32.11 0.70 -15.07
C GLN A 31 -31.10 1.69 -14.50
N LEU A 32 -31.27 2.10 -13.25
CA LEU A 32 -30.35 2.99 -12.56
C LEU A 32 -28.94 2.36 -12.42
N VAL A 33 -28.88 1.06 -12.10
CA VAL A 33 -27.61 0.32 -11.96
C VAL A 33 -26.96 0.02 -13.33
N ALA A 34 -27.76 -0.16 -14.38
CA ALA A 34 -27.25 -0.36 -15.74
C ALA A 34 -26.65 0.94 -16.33
N GLN A 35 -27.19 2.11 -15.98
CA GLN A 35 -26.75 3.41 -16.50
C GLN A 35 -25.51 3.99 -15.80
N ASN A 36 -25.09 3.43 -14.67
CA ASN A 36 -23.99 3.95 -13.86
C ASN A 36 -22.82 2.94 -13.76
N ASP A 37 -21.60 3.46 -13.59
CA ASP A 37 -20.43 2.61 -13.36
C ASP A 37 -20.43 2.06 -11.93
N VAL A 38 -20.86 0.81 -11.79
CA VAL A 38 -21.01 0.10 -10.53
C VAL A 38 -20.11 -1.14 -10.46
N SER A 39 -19.86 -1.60 -9.25
CA SER A 39 -19.25 -2.91 -8.99
C SER A 39 -19.99 -4.02 -9.71
N VAL A 40 -19.20 -4.91 -10.34
CA VAL A 40 -19.66 -6.17 -10.96
C VAL A 40 -20.58 -6.96 -10.02
N ARG A 41 -20.33 -6.89 -8.70
CA ARG A 41 -21.18 -7.57 -7.71
C ARG A 41 -22.57 -6.96 -7.61
N LEU A 42 -22.68 -5.63 -7.54
CA LEU A 42 -23.97 -4.95 -7.43
C LEU A 42 -24.81 -5.22 -8.68
N ARG A 43 -24.20 -5.05 -9.86
CA ARG A 43 -24.82 -5.34 -11.15
C ARG A 43 -25.33 -6.77 -11.24
N ASN A 44 -24.46 -7.75 -11.03
CA ASN A 44 -24.84 -9.17 -11.14
C ASN A 44 -25.89 -9.58 -10.10
N THR A 45 -25.89 -8.98 -8.90
CA THR A 45 -26.86 -9.31 -7.85
C THR A 45 -28.25 -8.78 -8.17
N ILE A 46 -28.33 -7.57 -8.75
CA ILE A 46 -29.60 -6.97 -9.17
C ILE A 46 -30.15 -7.64 -10.42
N GLU A 47 -29.33 -7.85 -11.45
CA GLU A 47 -29.75 -8.56 -12.68
C GLU A 47 -30.28 -9.96 -12.35
N ARG A 48 -29.60 -10.69 -11.46
CA ARG A 48 -30.05 -12.01 -11.02
C ARG A 48 -31.31 -11.93 -10.17
N GLY A 49 -31.42 -10.93 -9.29
CA GLY A 49 -32.62 -10.70 -8.48
C GLY A 49 -33.86 -10.41 -9.31
N VAL A 50 -33.72 -9.65 -10.41
CA VAL A 50 -34.79 -9.38 -11.38
C VAL A 50 -35.18 -10.66 -12.12
N LEU A 51 -34.19 -11.42 -12.59
CA LEU A 51 -34.42 -12.68 -13.31
C LEU A 51 -35.07 -13.77 -12.44
N GLU A 52 -34.73 -13.81 -11.16
CA GLU A 52 -35.32 -14.73 -10.16
C GLU A 52 -36.66 -14.20 -9.59
N GLY A 53 -37.09 -12.99 -9.95
CA GLY A 53 -38.30 -12.36 -9.41
C GLY A 53 -38.24 -12.07 -7.90
N ALA A 54 -37.04 -12.01 -7.33
CA ALA A 54 -36.78 -11.89 -5.90
C ALA A 54 -36.49 -10.44 -5.45
N MET A 55 -36.73 -9.45 -6.30
CA MET A 55 -36.49 -8.04 -6.00
C MET A 55 -37.46 -7.51 -4.92
N PRO A 56 -36.97 -7.05 -3.75
CA PRO A 56 -37.83 -6.55 -2.68
C PRO A 56 -38.48 -5.19 -2.99
N CYS A 57 -37.79 -4.38 -3.78
CA CYS A 57 -38.22 -3.07 -4.27
C CYS A 57 -37.84 -2.98 -5.74
N ILE A 58 -38.73 -2.45 -6.57
CA ILE A 58 -38.53 -2.39 -8.03
C ILE A 58 -38.08 -0.97 -8.42
N THR A 59 -38.65 0.05 -7.76
CA THR A 59 -38.35 1.46 -8.04
C THR A 59 -37.49 2.10 -6.95
N VAL A 60 -36.82 3.19 -7.33
CA VAL A 60 -36.05 4.04 -6.39
C VAL A 60 -36.96 4.63 -5.31
N GLY A 61 -38.19 4.99 -5.65
CA GLY A 61 -39.21 5.46 -4.71
C GLY A 61 -39.51 4.43 -3.62
N ASP A 62 -39.82 3.18 -4.01
CA ASP A 62 -40.10 2.08 -3.06
C ASP A 62 -38.94 1.84 -2.08
N TYR A 63 -37.70 2.04 -2.56
CA TYR A 63 -36.51 1.89 -1.75
C TYR A 63 -36.36 3.00 -0.70
N ILE A 64 -36.63 4.25 -1.09
CA ILE A 64 -36.59 5.41 -0.19
C ILE A 64 -37.69 5.31 0.87
N ASP A 65 -38.90 4.95 0.45
CA ASP A 65 -40.07 4.84 1.34
C ASP A 65 -39.91 3.71 2.36
N ALA A 66 -39.18 2.64 2.01
CA ALA A 66 -38.82 1.57 2.93
C ALA A 66 -37.70 1.94 3.93
N GLY A 67 -36.97 3.03 3.70
CA GLY A 67 -35.98 3.59 4.62
C GLY A 67 -34.92 2.57 5.11
N PRO A 68 -34.52 2.60 6.40
CA PRO A 68 -33.50 1.69 6.94
C PRO A 68 -33.86 0.19 6.80
N SER A 69 -35.14 -0.12 6.63
CA SER A 69 -35.64 -1.49 6.45
C SER A 69 -35.41 -2.02 5.04
N ALA A 70 -35.24 -1.15 4.04
CA ALA A 70 -34.94 -1.53 2.65
C ALA A 70 -33.64 -2.32 2.58
N ARG A 71 -32.59 -1.81 3.23
CA ARG A 71 -31.28 -2.45 3.34
C ARG A 71 -31.37 -3.88 3.86
N ALA A 72 -32.13 -4.07 4.95
CA ALA A 72 -32.30 -5.38 5.56
C ALA A 72 -33.01 -6.35 4.61
N LYS A 73 -34.09 -5.89 3.94
CA LYS A 73 -34.85 -6.69 2.97
C LYS A 73 -33.98 -7.15 1.79
N PHE A 74 -33.13 -6.28 1.25
CA PHE A 74 -32.22 -6.64 0.17
C PHE A 74 -31.15 -7.65 0.62
N MET A 75 -30.59 -7.49 1.82
CA MET A 75 -29.62 -8.45 2.35
C MET A 75 -30.23 -9.83 2.64
N THR A 76 -31.53 -9.90 2.95
CA THR A 76 -32.21 -11.18 3.21
C THR A 76 -32.74 -11.83 1.94
N ALA A 77 -33.17 -11.05 0.95
CA ALA A 77 -33.82 -11.56 -0.25
C ALA A 77 -32.83 -11.94 -1.36
N LEU A 78 -31.72 -11.21 -1.49
CA LEU A 78 -30.77 -11.41 -2.57
C LEU A 78 -29.52 -12.17 -2.10
N TRP A 79 -29.31 -13.36 -2.67
CA TRP A 79 -28.12 -14.16 -2.41
C TRP A 79 -26.86 -13.40 -2.89
N ALA A 80 -25.87 -13.26 -2.01
CA ALA A 80 -24.64 -12.47 -2.20
C ALA A 80 -24.77 -10.92 -2.12
N PHE A 81 -25.93 -10.39 -1.70
CA PHE A 81 -26.08 -8.97 -1.38
C PHE A 81 -25.55 -8.66 0.04
N GLY A 82 -24.32 -8.17 0.11
CA GLY A 82 -23.63 -7.88 1.38
C GLY A 82 -23.70 -6.42 1.80
N LYS A 83 -23.14 -6.12 2.98
CA LYS A 83 -23.09 -4.75 3.54
C LYS A 83 -22.46 -3.71 2.60
N GLY A 84 -21.42 -4.10 1.87
CA GLY A 84 -20.72 -3.21 0.92
C GLY A 84 -21.53 -2.94 -0.35
N THR A 85 -22.24 -3.95 -0.85
CA THR A 85 -23.15 -3.83 -2.00
C THR A 85 -24.35 -2.94 -1.65
N ALA A 86 -24.84 -3.04 -0.40
CA ALA A 86 -25.89 -2.18 0.11
C ALA A 86 -25.47 -0.71 0.19
N THR A 87 -24.29 -0.41 0.76
CA THR A 87 -23.78 0.96 0.85
C THR A 87 -23.49 1.57 -0.53
N GLU A 88 -23.10 0.73 -1.49
CA GLU A 88 -22.88 1.15 -2.88
C GLU A 88 -24.19 1.53 -3.56
N LEU A 89 -25.25 0.75 -3.38
CA LEU A 89 -26.58 1.08 -3.89
C LEU A 89 -27.15 2.35 -3.23
N GLU A 90 -27.01 2.49 -1.91
CA GLU A 90 -27.44 3.69 -1.17
C GLU A 90 -26.71 4.95 -1.64
N ALA A 91 -25.39 4.86 -1.85
CA ALA A 91 -24.59 5.98 -2.36
C ALA A 91 -25.00 6.37 -3.78
N LEU A 92 -25.31 5.38 -4.63
CA LEU A 92 -25.77 5.60 -5.99
C LEU A 92 -27.14 6.29 -6.02
N ILE A 93 -28.10 5.79 -5.24
CA ILE A 93 -29.44 6.41 -5.13
C ILE A 93 -29.32 7.83 -4.58
N SER A 94 -28.49 8.04 -3.55
CA SER A 94 -28.27 9.38 -3.00
C SER A 94 -27.62 10.33 -4.01
N ALA A 95 -26.68 9.87 -4.83
CA ALA A 95 -26.04 10.66 -5.87
C ALA A 95 -27.01 10.97 -7.03
N PHE A 96 -27.87 10.03 -7.39
CA PHE A 96 -28.90 10.20 -8.42
C PHE A 96 -29.96 11.23 -8.01
N LEU A 97 -30.43 11.18 -6.77
CA LEU A 97 -31.37 12.17 -6.23
C LEU A 97 -30.72 13.55 -6.05
N ALA A 98 -29.44 13.61 -5.68
CA ALA A 98 -28.69 14.86 -5.59
C ALA A 98 -28.43 15.48 -6.98
N GLY A 99 -28.17 14.66 -8.00
CA GLY A 99 -28.03 15.08 -9.40
C GLY A 99 -29.34 15.56 -10.03
N ALA A 100 -30.49 15.13 -9.52
CA ALA A 100 -31.80 15.66 -9.91
C ALA A 100 -32.13 17.03 -9.28
N SER A 101 -31.34 17.49 -8.30
CA SER A 101 -31.61 18.72 -7.53
C SER A 101 -30.59 19.84 -7.75
N LEU A 102 -29.62 19.70 -8.66
CA LEU A 102 -28.63 20.74 -8.95
C LEU A 102 -28.23 20.74 -10.43
N GLU A 103 -28.60 21.83 -11.13
CA GLU A 103 -27.89 22.33 -12.31
C GLU A 103 -26.36 22.36 -12.07
N PRO A 104 -25.55 22.22 -13.14
CA PRO A 104 -24.18 21.77 -13.06
C PRO A 104 -23.25 22.86 -12.51
N GLN A 105 -22.68 22.63 -11.32
CA GLN A 105 -21.57 23.43 -10.83
C GLN A 105 -20.43 22.55 -10.33
N ASN A 106 -19.47 22.26 -11.22
CA ASN A 106 -18.05 22.61 -11.01
C ASN A 106 -17.16 22.07 -12.15
N CYS A 107 -17.19 22.76 -13.30
CA CYS A 107 -15.95 23.05 -14.01
C CYS A 107 -15.41 24.38 -13.45
N ARG A 108 -14.83 24.35 -12.25
CA ARG A 108 -13.88 25.39 -11.86
C ARG A 108 -12.56 25.07 -12.54
N GLN A 109 -12.38 25.60 -13.75
CA GLN A 109 -11.07 25.98 -14.19
C GLN A 109 -10.53 26.98 -13.16
N VAL A 110 -9.65 26.50 -12.28
CA VAL A 110 -8.76 27.37 -11.54
C VAL A 110 -7.69 27.80 -12.54
N SER A 111 -7.98 28.87 -13.29
CA SER A 111 -6.97 29.70 -13.91
C SER A 111 -6.23 30.43 -12.78
N GLY A 112 -5.30 29.73 -12.15
CA GLY A 112 -4.37 30.25 -11.16
C GLY A 112 -2.98 30.26 -11.76
N THR A 113 -2.54 31.43 -12.22
CA THR A 113 -1.14 31.87 -12.39
C THR A 113 -0.08 30.77 -12.54
N VAL A 114 0.26 30.53 -13.81
CA VAL A 114 1.46 29.85 -14.32
C VAL A 114 2.71 30.42 -13.64
N GLN A 115 3.28 29.68 -12.69
CA GLN A 115 4.66 29.80 -12.20
C GLN A 115 5.10 28.61 -11.30
N SER A 116 4.20 27.71 -10.88
CA SER A 116 4.51 26.55 -10.02
C SER A 116 4.74 25.22 -10.75
N ASP A 117 4.40 25.10 -12.04
CA ASP A 117 4.40 23.80 -12.74
C ASP A 117 5.80 23.35 -13.18
N ASP A 118 6.72 24.29 -13.43
CA ASP A 118 8.10 23.96 -13.81
C ASP A 118 8.87 23.36 -12.64
N SER A 119 8.67 23.87 -11.41
CA SER A 119 9.39 23.35 -10.23
C SER A 119 8.92 21.95 -9.83
N ASN A 120 7.62 21.67 -9.93
CA ASN A 120 7.06 20.35 -9.62
C ASN A 120 7.38 19.31 -10.71
N SER A 121 7.40 19.70 -11.97
CA SER A 121 7.82 18.81 -13.07
C SER A 121 9.30 18.47 -12.99
N ILE A 122 10.18 19.44 -12.72
CA ILE A 122 11.61 19.21 -12.49
C ILE A 122 11.82 18.28 -11.28
N ARG A 123 11.09 18.51 -10.17
CA ARG A 123 11.16 17.65 -8.98
C ARG A 123 10.69 16.23 -9.28
N LEU A 124 9.61 16.08 -10.04
CA LEU A 124 9.10 14.77 -10.46
C LEU A 124 10.12 14.02 -11.34
N ASP A 125 10.69 14.67 -12.35
CA ASP A 125 11.70 14.07 -13.23
C ASP A 125 12.95 13.65 -12.47
N MET A 126 13.42 14.47 -11.52
CA MET A 126 14.55 14.13 -10.67
C MET A 126 14.27 12.88 -9.81
N LEU A 127 13.07 12.77 -9.23
CA LEU A 127 12.67 11.62 -8.42
C LEU A 127 12.44 10.36 -9.27
N LEU A 128 11.83 10.49 -10.44
CA LEU A 128 11.64 9.39 -11.38
C LEU A 128 12.98 8.88 -11.92
N GLY A 129 13.95 9.78 -12.16
CA GLY A 129 15.32 9.42 -12.53
C GLY A 129 16.01 8.53 -11.48
N LYS A 130 15.80 8.79 -10.18
CA LYS A 130 16.31 7.92 -9.09
C LYS A 130 15.65 6.54 -9.04
N LEU A 131 14.45 6.42 -9.58
CA LEU A 131 13.66 5.18 -9.60
C LEU A 131 13.79 4.43 -10.94
N ALA A 132 14.53 4.98 -11.90
CA ALA A 132 14.72 4.40 -13.21
C ALA A 132 15.40 3.02 -13.11
N GLY A 133 14.87 2.06 -13.86
CA GLY A 133 15.38 0.68 -13.90
C GLY A 133 14.82 -0.26 -12.83
N LEU A 134 14.00 0.23 -11.88
CA LEU A 134 13.31 -0.63 -10.94
C LEU A 134 12.00 -1.17 -11.53
N THR A 135 11.78 -2.46 -11.32
CA THR A 135 10.62 -3.19 -11.84
C THR A 135 9.70 -3.66 -10.73
N TYR A 136 8.50 -4.11 -11.09
CA TYR A 136 7.58 -4.77 -10.15
C TYR A 136 8.22 -6.00 -9.49
N ALA A 137 9.10 -6.72 -10.20
CA ALA A 137 9.88 -7.83 -9.66
C ALA A 137 10.74 -7.41 -8.45
N ASP A 138 11.39 -6.24 -8.56
CA ASP A 138 12.27 -5.72 -7.50
C ASP A 138 11.48 -5.34 -6.25
N ALA A 139 10.27 -4.81 -6.41
CA ALA A 139 9.38 -4.50 -5.27
C ALA A 139 8.91 -5.75 -4.52
N MET A 140 8.79 -6.88 -5.22
CA MET A 140 8.33 -8.15 -4.64
C MET A 140 9.46 -8.99 -4.04
N ARG A 141 10.73 -8.70 -4.39
CA ARG A 141 11.88 -9.49 -3.93
C ARG A 141 11.96 -9.49 -2.40
N GLY A 142 11.86 -10.68 -1.81
CA GLY A 142 11.96 -10.88 -0.35
C GLY A 142 10.71 -10.46 0.44
N GLN A 143 9.57 -10.23 -0.21
CA GLN A 143 8.31 -9.88 0.45
C GLN A 143 7.33 -11.06 0.45
N VAL A 144 6.49 -11.15 1.49
CA VAL A 144 5.40 -12.14 1.55
C VAL A 144 4.22 -11.61 0.75
N ILE A 145 4.05 -12.13 -0.47
CA ILE A 145 2.92 -11.78 -1.35
C ILE A 145 1.74 -12.74 -1.14
N SER A 146 0.53 -12.23 -1.28
CA SER A 146 -0.68 -13.04 -1.18
C SER A 146 -0.76 -14.05 -2.32
N VAL A 147 -1.39 -15.19 -2.06
CA VAL A 147 -1.62 -16.24 -3.07
C VAL A 147 -2.36 -15.70 -4.29
N ARG A 148 -3.24 -14.69 -4.09
CA ARG A 148 -4.00 -14.06 -5.18
C ARG A 148 -3.13 -13.18 -6.05
N LEU A 149 -2.33 -12.30 -5.45
CA LEU A 149 -1.39 -11.46 -6.19
C LEU A 149 -0.35 -12.33 -6.90
N SER A 150 0.18 -13.36 -6.23
CA SER A 150 1.08 -14.34 -6.83
C SER A 150 0.46 -15.02 -8.06
N ASN A 151 -0.79 -15.47 -7.98
CA ASN A 151 -1.47 -16.12 -9.10
C ASN A 151 -1.86 -15.15 -10.23
N ALA A 152 -2.11 -13.88 -9.93
CA ALA A 152 -2.37 -12.85 -10.94
C ALA A 152 -1.10 -12.46 -11.72
N LEU A 153 0.07 -12.58 -11.08
CA LEU A 153 1.37 -12.31 -11.68
C LEU A 153 1.95 -13.52 -12.43
N LYS A 154 1.59 -14.74 -12.00
CA LYS A 154 1.94 -15.98 -12.71
C LYS A 154 1.27 -16.00 -14.08
N GLY A 155 2.05 -15.73 -15.12
CA GLY A 155 1.60 -15.76 -16.52
C GLY A 155 1.39 -14.38 -17.15
N THR A 156 1.67 -13.28 -16.43
CA THR A 156 1.61 -11.92 -17.00
C THR A 156 3.00 -11.30 -17.07
N ALA A 157 3.29 -10.57 -18.16
CA ALA A 157 4.54 -9.82 -18.32
C ALA A 157 4.69 -8.62 -17.35
N LEU A 158 3.71 -8.44 -16.45
CA LEU A 158 3.63 -7.36 -15.45
C LEU A 158 4.86 -7.28 -14.55
N VAL A 159 5.53 -8.40 -14.31
CA VAL A 159 6.71 -8.46 -13.44
C VAL A 159 7.84 -7.55 -13.94
N ASN A 160 7.93 -7.34 -15.26
CA ASN A 160 8.97 -6.53 -15.88
C ASN A 160 8.59 -5.07 -16.07
N ASN A 161 7.35 -4.68 -15.73
CA ASN A 161 6.90 -3.31 -15.87
C ASN A 161 7.65 -2.39 -14.89
N PRO A 162 7.97 -1.16 -15.31
CA PRO A 162 8.68 -0.21 -14.46
C PRO A 162 7.78 0.26 -13.31
N LEU A 163 8.36 0.45 -12.12
CA LEU A 163 7.63 0.97 -10.95
C LEU A 163 6.99 2.33 -11.23
N THR A 164 7.64 3.14 -12.07
CA THR A 164 7.20 4.49 -12.43
C THR A 164 5.87 4.52 -13.17
N GLU A 165 5.50 3.44 -13.88
CA GLU A 165 4.23 3.34 -14.62
C GLU A 165 3.02 3.52 -13.70
N LEU A 166 3.09 3.00 -12.47
CA LEU A 166 2.00 3.08 -11.51
C LEU A 166 1.89 4.47 -10.86
N LEU A 167 2.99 5.23 -10.86
CA LEU A 167 3.04 6.60 -10.37
C LEU A 167 2.52 7.58 -11.43
N THR A 168 2.94 7.41 -12.70
CA THR A 168 2.64 8.35 -13.79
C THR A 168 1.34 8.02 -14.52
N GLY A 169 0.98 6.73 -14.63
CA GLY A 169 -0.15 6.26 -15.43
C GLY A 169 -1.54 6.48 -14.83
N GLY A 170 -1.61 6.94 -13.58
CA GLY A 170 -2.85 7.43 -12.97
C GLY A 170 -3.99 6.40 -13.01
N ALA A 171 -5.20 6.84 -13.37
CA ALA A 171 -6.39 5.99 -13.41
C ALA A 171 -6.38 4.98 -14.59
N ALA A 172 -5.73 5.31 -15.70
CA ALA A 172 -5.71 4.48 -16.90
C ALA A 172 -4.97 3.16 -16.67
N THR A 173 -3.75 3.22 -16.14
CA THR A 173 -2.96 2.03 -15.80
C THR A 173 -3.66 1.17 -14.74
N ARG A 174 -4.30 1.79 -13.74
CA ARG A 174 -5.09 1.05 -12.74
C ARG A 174 -6.28 0.32 -13.36
N GLY A 175 -6.97 0.97 -14.31
CA GLY A 175 -8.06 0.37 -15.08
C GLY A 175 -7.59 -0.83 -15.91
N GLU A 176 -6.43 -0.71 -16.57
CA GLU A 176 -5.82 -1.81 -17.33
C GLU A 176 -5.40 -2.97 -16.42
N LEU A 177 -4.88 -2.69 -15.23
CA LEU A 177 -4.56 -3.74 -14.26
C LEU A 177 -5.82 -4.46 -13.79
N LEU A 178 -6.92 -3.74 -13.54
CA LEU A 178 -8.20 -4.32 -13.10
C LEU A 178 -8.94 -5.11 -14.18
N SER A 179 -8.63 -4.90 -15.46
CA SER A 179 -9.20 -5.68 -16.57
C SER A 179 -8.50 -7.03 -16.77
N LYS A 180 -7.33 -7.25 -16.14
CA LYS A 180 -6.56 -8.49 -16.26
C LYS A 180 -7.20 -9.63 -15.47
N GLN A 181 -7.12 -10.83 -16.03
CA GLN A 181 -7.67 -12.03 -15.41
C GLN A 181 -7.02 -12.28 -14.04
N ASN A 182 -7.84 -12.60 -13.03
CA ASN A 182 -7.42 -12.84 -11.64
C ASN A 182 -6.84 -11.62 -10.89
N PHE A 183 -6.86 -10.43 -11.48
CA PHE A 183 -6.39 -9.20 -10.84
C PHE A 183 -7.58 -8.38 -10.29
N GLY A 184 -7.75 -8.35 -8.97
CA GLY A 184 -8.85 -7.63 -8.32
C GLY A 184 -8.38 -6.40 -7.54
N ARG A 185 -9.34 -5.59 -7.06
CA ARG A 185 -9.07 -4.38 -6.24
C ARG A 185 -8.12 -4.63 -5.06
N LYS A 186 -8.21 -5.79 -4.39
CA LYS A 186 -7.32 -6.15 -3.29
C LYS A 186 -5.88 -6.42 -3.74
N SER A 187 -5.72 -7.09 -4.89
CA SER A 187 -4.41 -7.36 -5.49
C SER A 187 -3.77 -6.07 -6.00
N LEU A 188 -4.57 -5.13 -6.52
CA LEU A 188 -4.10 -3.79 -6.87
C LEU A 188 -3.54 -3.06 -5.66
N VAL A 189 -4.33 -2.93 -4.58
CA VAL A 189 -3.89 -2.24 -3.36
C VAL A 189 -2.63 -2.88 -2.76
N GLU A 190 -2.55 -4.20 -2.78
CA GLU A 190 -1.36 -4.93 -2.33
C GLU A 190 -0.14 -4.61 -3.21
N LEU A 191 -0.29 -4.62 -4.53
CA LEU A 191 0.77 -4.24 -5.47
C LEU A 191 1.22 -2.79 -5.23
N GLU A 192 0.28 -1.85 -5.14
CA GLU A 192 0.59 -0.44 -4.87
C GLU A 192 1.36 -0.29 -3.56
N ALA A 193 0.96 -0.99 -2.49
CA ALA A 193 1.66 -0.94 -1.22
C ALA A 193 3.10 -1.46 -1.31
N LEU A 194 3.34 -2.54 -2.07
CA LEU A 194 4.68 -3.08 -2.31
C LEU A 194 5.54 -2.12 -3.13
N VAL A 195 4.98 -1.54 -4.19
CA VAL A 195 5.65 -0.54 -5.03
C VAL A 195 6.04 0.68 -4.19
N GLN A 196 5.11 1.22 -3.41
CA GLN A 196 5.38 2.33 -2.49
C GLN A 196 6.49 2.00 -1.49
N ALA A 197 6.44 0.82 -0.87
CA ALA A 197 7.47 0.38 0.08
C ALA A 197 8.85 0.25 -0.56
N GLN A 198 8.92 -0.18 -1.82
CA GLN A 198 10.18 -0.26 -2.57
C GLN A 198 10.71 1.13 -2.92
N ILE A 199 9.84 2.06 -3.32
CA ILE A 199 10.20 3.46 -3.61
C ILE A 199 10.78 4.11 -2.35
N VAL A 200 10.13 3.96 -1.19
CA VAL A 200 10.64 4.48 0.08
C VAL A 200 12.03 3.89 0.36
N ARG A 201 12.22 2.57 0.23
CA ARG A 201 13.53 1.92 0.44
C ARG A 201 14.62 2.50 -0.47
N THR A 202 14.32 2.75 -1.74
CA THR A 202 15.28 3.36 -2.67
C THR A 202 15.59 4.81 -2.31
N LEU A 203 14.56 5.59 -1.96
CA LEU A 203 14.73 7.00 -1.61
C LEU A 203 15.50 7.17 -0.30
N VAL A 204 15.28 6.32 0.70
CA VAL A 204 16.05 6.29 1.97
C VAL A 204 17.55 6.11 1.73
N LYS A 205 17.95 5.36 0.68
CA LYS A 205 19.37 5.21 0.31
C LYS A 205 19.98 6.48 -0.28
N THR A 206 19.16 7.40 -0.79
CA THR A 206 19.62 8.65 -1.42
C THR A 206 19.43 9.87 -0.53
N CYS A 207 18.36 9.94 0.27
CA CYS A 207 18.00 11.08 1.12
C CYS A 207 18.40 10.84 2.58
N SER A 208 19.08 11.81 3.20
CA SER A 208 19.50 11.73 4.61
C SER A 208 18.48 12.32 5.60
N ASP A 209 17.57 13.19 5.14
CA ASP A 209 16.59 13.86 6.00
C ASP A 209 15.19 13.19 5.91
N PRO A 210 14.60 12.74 7.04
CA PRO A 210 13.29 12.11 7.06
C PRO A 210 12.14 13.06 6.70
N ALA A 211 12.27 14.37 6.92
CA ALA A 211 11.23 15.34 6.57
C ALA A 211 11.14 15.55 5.05
N ILE A 212 12.30 15.67 4.38
CA ILE A 212 12.37 15.78 2.91
C ILE A 212 11.84 14.49 2.26
N LEU A 213 12.21 13.34 2.83
CA LEU A 213 11.72 12.05 2.36
C LEU A 213 10.20 11.93 2.49
N LEU A 214 9.63 12.38 3.61
CA LEU A 214 8.18 12.40 3.81
C LEU A 214 7.49 13.28 2.76
N ASP A 215 8.06 14.45 2.46
CA ASP A 215 7.51 15.37 1.47
C ASP A 215 7.62 14.83 0.04
N ASP A 216 8.75 14.23 -0.32
CA ASP A 216 8.95 13.58 -1.62
C ASP A 216 7.99 12.40 -1.81
N CYS A 217 7.83 11.56 -0.79
CA CYS A 217 6.89 10.44 -0.83
C CYS A 217 5.44 10.91 -0.85
N ALA A 218 5.08 11.93 -0.07
CA ALA A 218 3.73 12.49 -0.07
C ALA A 218 3.38 13.11 -1.44
N PHE A 219 4.36 13.76 -2.08
CA PHE A 219 4.24 14.28 -3.44
C PHE A 219 4.06 13.16 -4.47
N LEU A 220 4.91 12.13 -4.46
CA LEU A 220 4.84 11.01 -5.41
C LEU A 220 3.56 10.16 -5.29
N PHE A 221 3.06 9.96 -4.07
CA PHE A 221 1.91 9.11 -3.82
C PHE A 221 0.58 9.88 -3.80
N GLY A 222 0.63 11.22 -3.87
CA GLY A 222 -0.57 12.07 -3.79
C GLY A 222 -1.37 11.86 -2.51
N THR A 223 -0.70 11.62 -1.38
CA THR A 223 -1.39 11.29 -0.12
C THR A 223 -1.98 12.55 0.54
N PRO A 224 -3.31 12.66 0.69
CA PRO A 224 -3.93 13.76 1.40
C PRO A 224 -3.74 13.63 2.93
N GLU A 225 -3.83 14.76 3.65
CA GLU A 225 -3.81 14.84 5.11
C GLU A 225 -5.11 14.28 5.69
N PRO A 226 -5.22 12.96 5.94
CA PRO A 226 -4.73 12.34 7.18
C PRO A 226 -3.84 11.10 6.98
N ARG A 227 -3.65 10.64 5.73
CA ARG A 227 -2.82 9.47 5.39
C ARG A 227 -1.33 9.77 5.47
N ARG A 228 -0.95 11.05 5.49
CA ARG A 228 0.45 11.47 5.63
C ARG A 228 1.06 11.03 6.97
N ARG A 229 0.29 11.01 8.05
CA ARG A 229 0.75 10.48 9.35
C ARG A 229 1.03 8.99 9.30
N GLU A 230 0.13 8.22 8.68
CA GLU A 230 0.33 6.78 8.48
C GLU A 230 1.55 6.50 7.58
N LEU A 231 1.71 7.32 6.54
CA LEU A 231 2.88 7.27 5.67
C LEU A 231 4.17 7.61 6.43
N ALA A 232 4.16 8.61 7.29
CA ALA A 232 5.30 8.96 8.13
C ALA A 232 5.71 7.79 9.04
N ASN A 233 4.75 7.12 9.67
CA ASN A 233 5.04 5.93 10.50
C ASN A 233 5.67 4.81 9.66
N ARG A 234 5.12 4.51 8.48
CA ARG A 234 5.68 3.51 7.55
C ARG A 234 7.10 3.89 7.10
N ILE A 235 7.35 5.18 6.85
CA ILE A 235 8.68 5.66 6.48
C ILE A 235 9.66 5.47 7.64
N LEU A 236 9.26 5.82 8.87
CA LEU A 236 10.09 5.63 10.06
C LEU A 236 10.47 4.16 10.26
N GLU A 237 9.53 3.23 10.06
CA GLU A 237 9.80 1.80 10.09
C GLU A 237 10.84 1.37 9.03
N VAL A 238 10.70 1.87 7.80
CA VAL A 238 11.65 1.56 6.72
C VAL A 238 13.03 2.18 6.96
N VAL A 239 13.09 3.40 7.49
CA VAL A 239 14.35 4.08 7.86
C VAL A 239 15.05 3.31 8.98
N ALA A 240 14.32 2.89 10.02
CA ALA A 240 14.87 2.07 11.09
C ALA A 240 15.38 0.71 10.57
N ALA A 241 14.71 0.15 9.56
CA ALA A 241 15.12 -1.07 8.88
C ALA A 241 16.25 -0.87 7.84
N CYS A 242 16.83 0.32 7.71
CA CYS A 242 18.01 0.56 6.88
C CYS A 242 19.27 0.67 7.75
N PRO A 243 20.42 0.15 7.28
CA PRO A 243 21.68 0.27 8.00
C PRO A 243 22.06 1.76 8.15
N PRO A 244 22.65 2.18 9.27
CA PRO A 244 23.13 3.54 9.41
C PRO A 244 24.27 3.79 8.41
N ARG A 245 24.26 4.93 7.71
CA ARG A 245 25.21 5.22 6.61
C ARG A 245 26.65 5.39 7.09
N ASP A 246 26.83 5.93 8.29
CA ASP A 246 28.13 6.20 8.91
C ASP A 246 28.42 5.23 10.07
N ALA A 247 27.83 4.03 10.04
CA ALA A 247 28.03 3.05 11.10
C ALA A 247 29.43 2.43 11.01
N ASP A 248 30.16 2.47 12.13
CA ASP A 248 31.30 1.59 12.33
C ASP A 248 30.84 0.13 12.40
N LEU A 249 31.79 -0.82 12.33
CA LEU A 249 31.50 -2.26 12.40
C LEU A 249 30.63 -2.62 13.63
N ALA A 250 30.90 -2.01 14.78
CA ALA A 250 30.13 -2.19 16.01
C ALA A 250 28.68 -1.67 15.85
N GLY A 251 28.50 -0.45 15.33
CA GLY A 251 27.18 0.14 15.11
C GLY A 251 26.34 -0.64 14.09
N LEU A 252 26.96 -1.23 13.08
CA LEU A 252 26.27 -2.08 12.10
C LEU A 252 25.82 -3.41 12.72
N LEU A 253 26.62 -3.99 13.62
CA LEU A 253 26.25 -5.18 14.38
C LEU A 253 25.10 -4.86 15.35
N ASP A 254 25.20 -3.76 16.11
CA ASP A 254 24.14 -3.33 17.04
C ASP A 254 22.81 -3.05 16.32
N TRP A 255 22.87 -2.54 15.10
CA TRP A 255 21.67 -2.38 14.26
C TRP A 255 21.07 -3.71 13.80
N ALA A 256 21.89 -4.74 13.55
CA ALA A 256 21.43 -6.05 13.08
C ALA A 256 20.97 -6.98 14.24
N MET A 257 21.50 -6.79 15.45
CA MET A 257 21.21 -7.63 16.62
C MET A 257 19.73 -7.70 17.02
N PRO A 258 18.91 -6.63 16.94
CA PRO A 258 17.48 -6.68 17.26
C PRO A 258 16.63 -7.62 16.40
N GLU A 259 17.14 -8.09 15.25
CA GLU A 259 16.44 -9.07 14.39
C GLU A 259 16.49 -10.51 14.98
N LEU A 260 17.40 -10.72 15.92
CA LEU A 260 17.60 -11.99 16.61
C LEU A 260 16.78 -12.04 17.89
N ASN A 261 16.35 -13.23 18.29
CA ASN A 261 15.72 -13.40 19.60
C ASN A 261 16.79 -13.26 20.71
N ASP A 262 16.39 -12.87 21.92
CA ASP A 262 17.30 -12.71 23.08
C ASP A 262 18.24 -13.90 23.30
N ARG A 263 17.73 -15.13 23.09
CA ARG A 263 18.52 -16.36 23.19
C ARG A 263 19.55 -16.50 22.07
N GLU A 264 19.20 -16.09 20.86
CA GLU A 264 20.10 -16.08 19.70
C GLU A 264 21.22 -15.04 19.91
N VAL A 265 20.85 -13.82 20.36
CA VAL A 265 21.80 -12.73 20.69
C VAL A 265 22.78 -13.15 21.79
N SER A 266 22.27 -13.74 22.88
CA SER A 266 23.11 -14.12 24.02
C SER A 266 24.09 -15.24 23.68
N VAL A 267 23.69 -16.23 22.87
CA VAL A 267 24.59 -17.28 22.37
C VAL A 267 25.69 -16.68 21.49
N LEU A 268 25.36 -15.73 20.61
CA LEU A 268 26.36 -15.08 19.77
C LEU A 268 27.34 -14.20 20.58
N ARG A 269 26.83 -13.39 21.50
CA ARG A 269 27.65 -12.51 22.36
C ARG A 269 28.66 -13.29 23.18
N ARG A 270 28.24 -14.40 23.81
CA ARG A 270 29.12 -15.28 24.61
C ARG A 270 30.12 -16.05 23.77
N ARG A 271 29.71 -16.50 22.56
CA ARG A 271 30.60 -17.29 21.70
C ARG A 271 31.69 -16.46 21.04
N TYR A 272 31.38 -15.23 20.65
CA TYR A 272 32.31 -14.34 19.93
C TYR A 272 32.90 -13.23 20.80
N GLY A 273 32.51 -13.15 22.08
CA GLY A 273 33.04 -12.18 23.03
C GLY A 273 32.72 -10.72 22.68
N PHE A 274 31.52 -10.45 22.15
CA PHE A 274 31.16 -9.10 21.69
C PHE A 274 31.07 -8.05 22.81
N ASP A 275 30.76 -8.45 24.04
CA ASP A 275 30.60 -7.54 25.17
C ASP A 275 31.89 -7.41 26.00
N ASP A 276 32.43 -8.54 26.48
CA ASP A 276 33.55 -8.56 27.46
C ASP A 276 34.88 -9.08 26.88
N GLY A 277 34.89 -9.52 25.61
CA GLY A 277 36.07 -10.12 24.97
C GLY A 277 36.33 -11.59 25.34
N ASP A 278 35.59 -12.13 26.30
CA ASP A 278 35.65 -13.54 26.70
C ASP A 278 34.86 -14.42 25.72
N VAL A 279 35.56 -15.36 25.10
CA VAL A 279 34.97 -16.34 24.16
C VAL A 279 34.69 -17.65 24.89
N GLU A 280 33.42 -18.05 24.90
CA GLU A 280 33.00 -19.33 25.46
C GLU A 280 32.83 -20.41 24.38
N THR A 281 33.15 -21.64 24.76
CA THR A 281 32.93 -22.81 23.93
C THR A 281 31.45 -23.20 23.88
N LEU A 282 31.07 -23.96 22.84
CA LEU A 282 29.72 -24.52 22.75
C LEU A 282 29.34 -25.37 23.98
N GLU A 283 30.32 -26.03 24.60
CA GLU A 283 30.10 -26.89 25.76
C GLU A 283 29.75 -26.06 27.01
N GLU A 284 30.50 -25.00 27.28
CA GLU A 284 30.25 -24.06 28.39
C GLU A 284 28.90 -23.36 28.26
N ILE A 285 28.58 -22.89 27.04
CA ILE A 285 27.29 -22.29 26.73
C ILE A 285 26.17 -23.32 26.93
N SER A 286 26.37 -24.56 26.46
CA SER A 286 25.37 -25.63 26.59
C SER A 286 25.07 -26.01 28.04
N ALA A 287 26.11 -26.00 28.90
CA ALA A 287 25.99 -26.25 30.32
C ALA A 287 25.17 -25.15 31.02
N THR A 288 25.40 -23.88 30.66
CA THR A 288 24.67 -22.74 31.25
C THR A 288 23.19 -22.75 30.85
N TYR A 289 22.87 -23.11 29.62
CA TYR A 289 21.48 -23.17 29.13
C TYR A 289 20.77 -24.51 29.38
N ALA A 290 21.43 -25.47 30.04
CA ALA A 290 20.95 -26.83 30.27
C ALA A 290 20.38 -27.49 28.99
N VAL A 291 21.07 -27.32 27.87
CA VAL A 291 20.71 -27.92 26.57
C VAL A 291 21.91 -28.65 25.98
N THR A 292 21.68 -29.47 24.96
CA THR A 292 22.77 -30.18 24.29
C THR A 292 23.66 -29.22 23.48
N ARG A 293 24.93 -29.58 23.31
CA ARG A 293 25.88 -28.90 22.42
C ARG A 293 25.30 -28.65 21.03
N GLU A 294 24.67 -29.68 20.45
CA GLU A 294 24.06 -29.59 19.12
C GLU A 294 22.90 -28.59 19.08
N ARG A 295 22.15 -28.42 20.17
CA ARG A 295 21.08 -27.43 20.24
C ARG A 295 21.64 -26.01 20.19
N ILE A 296 22.75 -25.73 20.88
CA ILE A 296 23.41 -24.42 20.81
C ILE A 296 23.96 -24.18 19.40
N ARG A 297 24.58 -25.18 18.76
CA ARG A 297 25.06 -25.09 17.37
C ARG A 297 23.94 -24.75 16.39
N GLN A 298 22.75 -25.35 16.55
CA GLN A 298 21.59 -25.01 15.74
C GLN A 298 21.12 -23.57 15.94
N ILE A 299 21.12 -23.08 17.18
CA ILE A 299 20.74 -21.70 17.51
C ILE A 299 21.72 -20.73 16.85
N GLU A 300 23.02 -20.98 16.97
CA GLU A 300 24.06 -20.18 16.33
C GLU A 300 23.91 -20.18 14.80
N ALA A 301 23.80 -21.34 14.16
CA ALA A 301 23.68 -21.42 12.70
C ALA A 301 22.45 -20.67 12.18
N LYS A 302 21.34 -20.72 12.94
CA LYS A 302 20.12 -19.97 12.63
C LYS A 302 20.32 -18.47 12.80
N ALA A 303 21.01 -18.06 13.88
CA ALA A 303 21.32 -16.67 14.17
C ALA A 303 22.21 -16.06 13.08
N LEU A 304 23.29 -16.75 12.71
CA LEU A 304 24.21 -16.31 11.64
C LEU A 304 23.51 -16.18 10.29
N ARG A 305 22.58 -17.09 9.94
CA ARG A 305 21.78 -16.96 8.72
C ARG A 305 20.91 -15.72 8.69
N LYS A 306 20.25 -15.39 9.82
CA LYS A 306 19.45 -14.16 9.93
C LYS A 306 20.31 -12.91 9.83
N LEU A 307 21.45 -12.89 10.52
CA LEU A 307 22.41 -11.77 10.45
C LEU A 307 22.94 -11.59 9.04
N SER A 308 23.34 -12.66 8.35
CA SER A 308 23.80 -12.60 6.96
C SER A 308 22.73 -11.96 6.07
N ALA A 309 21.48 -12.41 6.16
CA ALA A 309 20.40 -11.86 5.36
C ALA A 309 20.12 -10.37 5.67
N LYS A 310 20.30 -9.93 6.92
CA LYS A 310 20.12 -8.53 7.33
C LYS A 310 21.27 -7.63 6.87
N LEU A 311 22.48 -8.18 6.87
CA LEU A 311 23.70 -7.50 6.45
C LEU A 311 23.94 -7.58 4.93
N ASP A 312 23.18 -8.39 4.21
CA ASP A 312 23.23 -8.48 2.74
C ASP A 312 22.87 -7.12 2.11
N GLY A 313 23.85 -6.52 1.42
CA GLY A 313 23.72 -5.20 0.81
C GLY A 313 24.23 -4.03 1.66
N THR A 314 24.79 -4.30 2.83
CA THR A 314 25.54 -3.31 3.64
C THR A 314 27.02 -3.27 3.21
N PRO A 315 27.77 -2.18 3.48
CA PRO A 315 29.21 -2.10 3.21
C PRO A 315 30.05 -2.92 4.20
N LEU A 316 29.54 -4.05 4.72
CA LEU A 316 30.23 -4.90 5.69
C LEU A 316 31.62 -5.32 5.21
N ARG A 317 31.77 -5.69 3.93
CA ARG A 317 33.09 -6.05 3.37
C ARG A 317 34.08 -4.88 3.38
N ALA A 318 33.61 -3.66 3.12
CA ALA A 318 34.45 -2.49 3.14
C ALA A 318 34.87 -2.16 4.58
N LEU A 319 33.93 -2.20 5.53
CA LEU A 319 34.22 -2.00 6.96
C LEU A 319 35.17 -3.06 7.50
N LEU A 320 35.01 -4.33 7.13
CA LEU A 320 35.92 -5.40 7.50
C LEU A 320 37.31 -5.20 6.91
N ALA A 321 37.43 -4.72 5.66
CA ALA A 321 38.73 -4.41 5.06
C ALA A 321 39.46 -3.32 5.86
N THR A 322 38.78 -2.21 6.16
CA THR A 322 39.33 -1.10 6.96
C THR A 322 39.69 -1.54 8.39
N ALA A 323 38.83 -2.33 9.04
CA ALA A 323 39.09 -2.85 10.38
C ALA A 323 40.23 -3.89 10.39
N SER A 324 40.38 -4.69 9.33
CA SER A 324 41.39 -5.74 9.24
C SER A 324 42.82 -5.20 9.14
N GLU A 325 43.02 -4.04 8.52
CA GLU A 325 44.34 -3.39 8.45
C GLU A 325 44.91 -3.11 9.85
N HIS A 326 44.07 -2.74 10.81
CA HIS A 326 44.48 -2.49 12.19
C HIS A 326 44.45 -3.76 13.06
N PHE A 327 43.55 -4.71 12.78
CA PHE A 327 43.35 -5.89 13.62
C PHE A 327 44.46 -6.94 13.49
N TRP A 328 45.01 -7.15 12.29
CA TRP A 328 46.05 -8.17 12.07
C TRP A 328 47.46 -7.68 12.42
N GLU A 329 47.68 -6.38 12.60
CA GLU A 329 48.99 -5.82 12.96
C GLU A 329 49.26 -5.84 14.47
N GLU A 330 48.24 -5.64 15.32
CA GLU A 330 48.43 -5.51 16.77
C GLU A 330 48.28 -6.81 17.58
N ARG A 331 47.74 -7.87 16.97
CA ARG A 331 47.30 -9.05 17.72
C ARG A 331 47.79 -10.34 17.06
N ALA A 332 48.89 -10.87 17.57
CA ALA A 332 49.20 -12.30 17.51
C ALA A 332 48.16 -13.08 18.34
N VAL A 333 46.93 -13.20 17.83
CA VAL A 333 45.88 -14.00 18.50
C VAL A 333 46.15 -15.48 18.21
N PRO A 334 46.17 -16.36 19.22
CA PRO A 334 46.16 -17.78 18.97
C PRO A 334 44.88 -18.12 18.19
N PHE A 335 45.10 -18.66 17.00
CA PHE A 335 44.17 -19.32 16.09
C PHE A 335 42.81 -19.66 16.73
N LEU A 336 41.71 -19.15 16.15
CA LEU A 336 40.37 -19.73 16.34
C LEU A 336 40.50 -21.25 16.41
N PRO A 337 40.07 -21.94 17.49
CA PRO A 337 40.11 -23.39 17.49
C PRO A 337 39.36 -23.84 16.25
N ALA A 338 40.06 -24.64 15.43
CA ALA A 338 39.58 -25.10 14.13
C ALA A 338 38.11 -25.45 14.24
N HIS A 339 37.29 -24.98 13.30
CA HIS A 339 35.92 -25.42 13.16
C HIS A 339 35.89 -26.95 13.29
N ASP A 340 35.44 -27.43 14.46
CA ASP A 340 35.26 -28.85 14.74
C ASP A 340 34.28 -29.37 13.71
N SER A 341 34.85 -29.92 12.65
CA SER A 341 34.18 -30.46 11.50
C SER A 341 33.83 -31.89 11.86
N TYR A 342 32.58 -32.14 12.25
CA TYR A 342 31.93 -33.45 12.12
C TYR A 342 30.42 -33.29 11.93
#